data_AF-A0A087S8B1-F1
#
_entry.id   AF-A0A087S8B1-F1
#
_cell.length_a   1.000
_cell.length_b   1.000
_cell.length_c   1.000
_cell.angle_alpha   90.00
_cell.angle_beta   90.00
_cell.angle_gamma   90.00
#
_symmetry.space_group_name_H-M   'P 1'
#
loop_
_entity.id
_entity.type
_entity.pdbx_description
1 polymer ?
#
loop_
_entity_poly.entity_id
_entity_poly.type
_entity_poly.pdbx_seq_one_letter_code
_entity_poly.pdbx_strand_id
1 'polypeptide(L)'
;MITVDNITSHEFIGLNTEIVQSTNPQVIGLNGRIENETKSMFTINTENGTRSIAKSTSSWKFSIDNKDIVVEGAKIAKRPFDRIGGKA
;
A
#
# COMPACT_ATOMS: atom_id res chain seq x y z
N MET A 1 -14.25 -8.49 -5.52
CA MET A 1 -14.45 -7.12 -5.02
C MET A 1 -13.55 -6.92 -3.81
N ILE A 2 -12.75 -5.87 -3.79
CA ILE A 2 -11.90 -5.55 -2.64
C ILE A 2 -12.76 -4.81 -1.61
N THR A 3 -12.70 -5.23 -0.35
CA THR A 3 -13.43 -4.68 0.78
C THR A 3 -12.46 -4.41 1.93
N VAL A 4 -12.92 -3.68 2.94
CA VAL A 4 -12.12 -3.38 4.14
C VAL A 4 -11.64 -4.67 4.83
N ASP A 5 -12.46 -5.73 4.80
CA ASP A 5 -12.16 -6.97 5.50
C ASP A 5 -11.15 -7.86 4.77
N ASN A 6 -11.04 -7.76 3.43
CA ASN A 6 -10.22 -8.65 2.62
C ASN A 6 -9.04 -7.96 1.92
N ILE A 7 -8.93 -6.63 1.98
CA ILE A 7 -7.88 -5.85 1.29
C ILE A 7 -6.47 -6.33 1.61
N THR A 8 -6.21 -6.79 2.83
CA THR A 8 -4.89 -7.26 3.26
C THR A 8 -4.42 -8.49 2.50
N SER A 9 -5.32 -9.27 1.91
CA SER A 9 -5.00 -10.46 1.09
C SER A 9 -5.17 -10.23 -0.41
N HIS A 10 -5.53 -9.02 -0.85
CA HIS A 10 -5.66 -8.68 -2.27
C HIS A 10 -4.37 -8.12 -2.88
N GLU A 11 -4.41 -8.00 -4.20
CA GLU A 11 -3.39 -7.33 -5.00
C GLU A 11 -3.46 -5.81 -4.79
N PHE A 12 -2.30 -5.20 -4.56
CA PHE A 12 -2.14 -3.76 -4.39
C PHE A 12 -1.62 -3.09 -5.66
N ILE A 13 -0.89 -3.81 -6.51
CA ILE A 13 -0.37 -3.27 -7.77
C ILE A 13 -1.54 -2.77 -8.63
N GLY A 14 -1.40 -1.55 -9.12
CA GLY A 14 -2.37 -0.85 -9.95
C GLY A 14 -3.39 0.00 -9.17
N LEU A 15 -3.45 -0.11 -7.84
CA LEU A 15 -4.31 0.74 -7.01
C LEU A 15 -3.70 2.13 -6.84
N ASN A 16 -4.58 3.14 -6.76
CA ASN A 16 -4.21 4.48 -6.32
C ASN A 16 -4.12 4.51 -4.79
N THR A 17 -3.08 5.15 -4.29
CA THR A 17 -2.82 5.25 -2.85
C THR A 17 -2.31 6.60 -2.43
N GLU A 18 -2.53 6.93 -1.15
CA GLU A 18 -2.00 8.11 -0.47
C GLU A 18 -1.53 7.72 0.94
N ILE A 19 -0.41 8.29 1.38
CA ILE A 19 0.09 8.12 2.75
C ILE A 19 -0.58 9.13 3.66
N VAL A 20 -1.43 8.67 4.58
CA VAL A 20 -2.16 9.55 5.51
C VAL A 20 -1.44 9.76 6.84
N GLN A 21 -0.60 8.81 7.24
CA GLN A 21 0.23 8.90 8.45
C GLN A 21 1.55 8.16 8.22
N SER A 22 2.62 8.63 8.84
CA SER A 22 3.92 7.97 8.77
C SER A 22 4.82 8.41 9.92
N THR A 23 5.76 7.54 10.31
CA THR A 23 6.84 7.92 11.24
C THR A 23 7.83 8.89 10.60
N ASN A 24 7.88 8.96 9.26
CA ASN A 24 8.56 10.01 8.51
C ASN A 24 7.52 11.03 8.02
N PRO A 25 7.43 12.23 8.62
CA PRO A 25 6.44 13.24 8.21
C PRO A 25 6.59 13.72 6.76
N GLN A 26 7.79 13.61 6.15
CA GLN A 26 8.05 14.10 4.80
C GLN A 26 7.32 13.32 3.71
N VAL A 27 6.84 12.11 4.01
CA VAL A 27 6.12 11.27 3.04
C VAL A 27 4.60 11.36 3.19
N ILE A 28 4.10 12.07 4.21
CA ILE A 28 2.65 12.26 4.41
C ILE A 28 2.10 13.12 3.26
N GLY A 29 0.97 12.69 2.69
CA GLY A 29 0.34 13.29 1.51
C GLY A 29 0.93 12.81 0.18
N LEU A 30 2.03 12.05 0.19
CA LEU A 30 2.57 11.43 -1.01
C LEU A 30 1.54 10.44 -1.57
N ASN A 31 1.17 10.64 -2.83
CA ASN A 31 0.14 9.87 -3.49
C ASN A 31 0.58 9.45 -4.90
N GLY A 32 -0.08 8.43 -5.42
CA GLY A 32 0.20 7.89 -6.74
C GLY A 32 -0.34 6.49 -6.93
N ARG A 33 0.03 5.88 -8.06
CA ARG A 33 -0.36 4.50 -8.39
C ARG A 33 0.73 3.52 -8.00
N ILE A 34 0.37 2.38 -7.42
CA ILE A 34 1.36 1.35 -7.05
C ILE A 34 1.78 0.60 -8.32
N GLU A 35 3.07 0.64 -8.63
CA GLU A 35 3.64 -0.04 -9.80
C GLU A 35 4.38 -1.32 -9.42
N ASN A 36 4.88 -1.41 -8.18
CA ASN A 36 5.54 -2.63 -7.69
C ASN A 36 5.33 -2.83 -6.18
N GLU A 37 5.36 -4.09 -5.78
CA GLU A 37 5.25 -4.51 -4.40
C GLU A 37 6.35 -5.53 -4.06
N THR A 38 7.06 -5.29 -2.96
CA THR A 38 7.97 -6.28 -2.36
C THR A 38 7.45 -6.69 -0.98
N LYS A 39 8.22 -7.47 -0.22
CA LYS A 39 7.87 -7.82 1.17
C LYS A 39 7.56 -6.59 2.02
N SER A 40 8.42 -5.57 1.95
CA SER A 40 8.40 -4.44 2.91
C SER A 40 8.15 -3.09 2.27
N MET A 41 8.17 -2.99 0.93
CA MET A 41 8.09 -1.72 0.21
C MET A 41 6.93 -1.71 -0.79
N PHE A 42 6.35 -0.54 -0.98
CA PHE A 42 5.61 -0.19 -2.19
C PHE A 42 6.43 0.77 -3.04
N THR A 43 6.41 0.55 -4.33
CA THR A 43 6.90 1.52 -5.32
C THR A 43 5.69 2.19 -5.94
N ILE A 44 5.55 3.49 -5.69
CA ILE A 44 4.46 4.32 -6.19
C ILE A 44 4.96 5.25 -7.29
N ASN A 45 4.19 5.36 -8.36
CA ASN A 45 4.37 6.35 -9.41
C ASN A 45 3.58 7.60 -9.04
N THR A 46 4.30 8.66 -8.71
CA THR A 46 3.75 9.97 -8.34
C THR A 46 3.90 10.93 -9.52
N GLU A 47 3.28 12.11 -9.46
CA GLU A 47 3.46 13.15 -10.49
C GLU A 47 4.94 13.55 -10.68
N ASN A 48 5.74 13.48 -9.61
CA ASN A 48 7.16 13.83 -9.60
C ASN A 48 8.08 12.61 -9.77
N GLY A 49 7.54 11.54 -10.35
CA GLY A 49 8.21 10.28 -10.63
C GLY A 49 8.06 9.23 -9.55
N THR A 50 8.83 8.15 -9.69
CA THR A 50 8.69 6.96 -8.87
C THR A 50 9.34 7.13 -7.50
N ARG A 51 8.70 6.61 -6.45
CA ARG A 51 9.19 6.59 -5.07
C ARG A 51 8.96 5.21 -4.45
N SER A 52 9.96 4.71 -3.72
CA SER A 52 9.84 3.48 -2.94
C SER A 52 9.70 3.82 -1.46
N ILE A 53 8.59 3.41 -0.85
CA ILE A 53 8.25 3.73 0.53
C ILE A 53 8.02 2.46 1.35
N ALA A 54 8.49 2.46 2.59
CA ALA A 54 8.32 1.35 3.51
C ALA A 54 6.86 1.25 3.96
N LYS A 55 6.32 0.02 3.95
CA LYS A 55 4.95 -0.24 4.36
C LYS A 55 4.78 -0.04 5.86
N SER A 56 5.61 -0.71 6.67
CA SER A 56 5.43 -0.83 8.12
C SER A 56 5.45 0.50 8.89
N THR A 57 6.03 1.54 8.30
CA THR A 57 6.16 2.87 8.91
C THR A 57 5.00 3.79 8.60
N SER A 58 4.03 3.37 7.79
CA SER A 58 3.03 4.26 7.21
C SER A 58 1.63 3.66 7.20
N SER A 59 0.62 4.51 7.32
CA SER A 59 -0.80 4.18 7.09
C SER A 59 -1.16 4.57 5.67
N TRP A 60 -1.67 3.60 4.92
CA TRP A 60 -1.93 3.71 3.48
C TRP A 60 -3.42 3.80 3.24
N LYS A 61 -3.85 4.87 2.56
CA LYS A 61 -5.21 5.00 2.03
C LYS A 61 -5.21 4.46 0.61
N PHE A 62 -6.08 3.51 0.31
CA PHE A 62 -6.27 2.96 -1.03
C PHE A 62 -7.64 3.36 -1.57
N SER A 63 -7.69 3.85 -2.80
CA SER A 63 -8.94 4.20 -3.47
C SER A 63 -9.40 3.06 -4.38
N ILE A 64 -10.54 2.45 -4.05
CA ILE A 64 -11.09 1.25 -4.68
C ILE A 64 -12.59 1.49 -4.92
N ASP A 65 -13.07 1.38 -6.16
CA ASP A 65 -14.50 1.50 -6.51
C ASP A 65 -15.21 2.71 -5.85
N ASN A 66 -14.56 3.89 -5.89
CA ASN A 66 -14.99 5.15 -5.25
C ASN A 66 -15.08 5.12 -3.72
N LYS A 67 -14.39 4.18 -3.06
CA LYS A 67 -14.24 4.12 -1.61
C LYS A 67 -12.78 4.21 -1.22
N ASP A 68 -12.53 4.91 -0.13
CA ASP A 68 -11.21 5.00 0.47
C ASP A 68 -11.10 4.03 1.65
N ILE A 69 -10.08 3.18 1.63
CA ILE A 69 -9.81 2.19 2.68
C ILE A 69 -8.42 2.47 3.27
N VAL A 70 -8.35 2.71 4.58
CA VAL A 70 -7.08 2.94 5.28
C VAL A 70 -6.59 1.65 5.91
N VAL A 71 -5.32 1.31 5.64
CA VAL A 71 -4.66 0.12 6.16
C VAL A 71 -3.34 0.50 6.81
N GLU A 72 -3.11 0.00 8.03
CA GLU A 72 -1.80 0.07 8.66
C GLU A 72 -0.80 -0.78 7.87
N GLY A 73 0.24 -0.16 7.33
CA GLY A 73 1.18 -0.85 6.46
C GLY A 73 1.94 -1.98 7.15
N ALA A 74 2.01 -2.00 8.48
CA ALA A 74 2.57 -3.11 9.26
C ALA A 74 1.80 -4.43 9.03
N LYS A 75 0.48 -4.37 8.81
CA LYS A 75 -0.36 -5.56 8.57
C LYS A 75 -0.11 -6.19 7.20
N ILE A 76 0.39 -5.40 6.24
CA ILE A 76 0.63 -5.79 4.84
C ILE A 76 2.13 -5.82 4.48
N ALA A 77 3.02 -5.72 5.48
CA ALA A 77 4.47 -5.85 5.35
C ALA A 77 4.91 -7.31 5.15
N LYS A 78 4.31 -7.98 4.16
CA LYS A 78 4.58 -9.36 3.73
C LYS A 78 4.60 -9.42 2.20
N ARG A 79 5.20 -10.47 1.64
CA ARG A 79 5.14 -10.68 0.18
C ARG A 79 3.68 -10.95 -0.24
N PRO A 80 3.27 -10.61 -1.47
CA PRO A 80 1.92 -10.89 -1.96
C PRO A 80 1.47 -12.33 -1.72
N PHE A 81 2.34 -13.29 -2.06
CA PHE A 81 2.08 -14.72 -1.85
C PHE A 81 1.88 -15.11 -0.37
N ASP A 82 2.63 -14.50 0.55
CA ASP A 82 2.52 -14.81 1.98
C ASP A 82 1.19 -14.29 2.55
N ARG A 83 0.60 -13.22 1.98
CA ARG A 83 -0.66 -12.62 2.46
C ARG A 83 -1.90 -13.46 2.15
N ILE A 84 -1.81 -14.33 1.15
CA ILE A 84 -2.88 -15.28 0.79
C ILE A 84 -2.69 -16.65 1.48
N GLY A 85 -1.79 -16.74 2.46
CA GLY A 85 -1.52 -18.00 3.18
C GLY A 85 -0.56 -18.94 2.44
N GLY A 86 0.16 -18.42 1.44
CA GLY A 86 1.25 -19.14 0.79
C GLY A 86 2.32 -19.54 1.82
N LYS A 87 2.79 -20.79 1.72
CA LYS A 87 3.92 -21.30 2.50
C LYS A 87 5.12 -21.36 1.58
N ALA A 88 6.22 -20.72 1.99
CA ALA A 88 7.50 -20.77 1.30
C ALA A 88 8.22 -22.10 1.55
#